data_AF-A0A9P3KWS0-F1
#
_entry.id   AF-A0A9P3KWS0-F1
#
_cell.length_a   1.000
_cell.length_b   1.000
_cell.length_c   1.000
_cell.angle_alpha   90.00
_cell.angle_beta   90.00
_cell.angle_gamma   90.00
#
_symmetry.space_group_name_H-M   'P 1'
#
loop_
_entity.id
_entity.type
_entity.pdbx_description
1 polymer ?
#
loop_
_entity_poly.entity_id
_entity_poly.type
_entity_poly.pdbx_seq_one_letter_code
_entity_poly.pdbx_strand_id
1 'polypeptide(L)' 'IRGIREVIFYSLPCYAHFYAEILNLLEGVDNASCSAIFTRFDNLELARIVGSSRSTRMLQSPNHTFMFC' A
#
# COMPACT_ATOMS: atom_id res chain seq x y z
N ILE A 1 11.52 -11.96 -13.79
CA ILE A 1 11.46 -10.49 -13.88
C ILE A 1 12.46 -9.96 -12.85
N ARG A 2 13.52 -9.25 -13.25
CA ARG A 2 14.51 -8.65 -12.33
C ARG A 2 14.70 -7.19 -12.71
N GLY A 3 14.78 -6.29 -11.72
CA GLY A 3 14.96 -4.85 -11.93
C GLY A 3 13.70 -3.99 -11.85
N ILE A 4 12.66 -4.47 -11.15
CA ILE A 4 11.48 -3.63 -10.86
C ILE A 4 11.90 -2.56 -9.86
N ARG A 5 11.63 -1.29 -10.16
CA ARG A 5 11.95 -0.15 -9.26
C ARG A 5 10.73 0.41 -8.56
N GLU A 6 9.57 0.31 -9.18
CA GLU A 6 8.33 0.91 -8.69
C GLU A 6 7.18 -0.06 -8.91
N VAL A 7 6.38 -0.27 -7.87
CA VAL A 7 5.13 -1.01 -7.91
C VAL A 7 4.00 -0.09 -7.46
N ILE A 8 2.96 -0.02 -8.29
CA ILE A 8 1.75 0.73 -8.00
C ILE A 8 0.58 -0.24 -7.94
N PHE A 9 -0.02 -0.34 -6.76
CA PHE A 9 -1.25 -1.11 -6.55
C PHE A 9 -2.46 -0.20 -6.74
N TYR A 10 -3.35 -0.56 -7.66
CA TYR A 10 -4.60 0.16 -7.91
C TYR A 10 -5.69 -0.16 -6.88
N SER A 11 -5.51 -1.20 -6.09
CA SER A 11 -6.41 -1.62 -5.01
C SER A 11 -5.61 -1.98 -3.77
N LEU A 12 -6.28 -1.87 -2.61
CA LEU A 12 -5.66 -2.20 -1.33
C LEU A 12 -5.37 -3.71 -1.21
N PRO A 13 -4.23 -4.07 -0.59
CA PRO A 13 -3.91 -5.46 -0.32
C PRO A 13 -4.96 -6.17 0.53
N CYS A 14 -5.74 -7.06 -0.09
CA CYS A 14 -6.63 -7.98 0.63
C CYS A 14 -5.94 -9.28 1.05
N TYR A 15 -4.88 -9.70 0.35
CA TYR A 15 -4.18 -10.98 0.59
C TYR A 15 -2.69 -10.75 0.86
N ALA A 16 -2.26 -10.91 2.11
CA ALA A 16 -0.88 -10.67 2.51
C ALA A 16 0.15 -11.51 1.72
N HIS A 17 -0.18 -12.76 1.39
CA HIS A 17 0.73 -13.69 0.71
C HIS A 17 1.14 -13.21 -0.69
N PHE A 18 0.19 -12.71 -1.48
CA PHE A 18 0.47 -12.27 -2.85
C PHE A 18 1.38 -11.02 -2.87
N TYR A 19 1.16 -10.10 -1.93
CA TYR A 19 1.92 -8.86 -1.87
C TYR A 19 3.35 -9.10 -1.37
N ALA A 20 3.56 -10.03 -0.45
CA ALA A 20 4.91 -10.42 -0.02
C ALA A 20 5.73 -10.96 -1.21
N GLU A 21 5.13 -11.78 -2.07
CA GLU A 21 5.80 -12.26 -3.28
C GLU A 21 6.15 -11.12 -4.26
N ILE A 22 5.22 -10.18 -4.49
CA ILE A 22 5.48 -9.00 -5.34
C ILE A 22 6.59 -8.12 -4.73
N LEU A 23 6.58 -7.92 -3.42
CA LEU A 23 7.61 -7.15 -2.70
C LEU A 23 8.97 -7.84 -2.76
N ASN A 24 9.01 -9.17 -2.70
CA ASN A 24 10.26 -9.93 -2.90
C ASN A 24 10.83 -9.77 -4.31
N LEU A 25 10.02 -9.38 -5.32
CA LEU A 25 10.52 -9.03 -6.65
C LEU A 25 11.20 -7.65 -6.69
N LEU A 26 10.95 -6.80 -5.70
CA LEU A 26 11.64 -5.51 -5.50
C LEU A 26 12.93 -5.66 -4.69
N GLU A 27 13.17 -6.84 -4.09
CA GLU A 27 14.34 -7.12 -3.27
C GLU A 27 15.63 -7.05 -4.11
N GLY A 28 16.64 -6.32 -3.61
CA GLY A 28 17.92 -6.12 -4.29
C GLY A 28 17.97 -4.92 -5.26
N VAL A 29 16.95 -4.05 -5.26
CA VAL A 29 16.94 -2.80 -6.01
C VAL A 29 17.05 -1.61 -5.06
N ASP A 30 18.14 -0.85 -5.16
CA ASP A 30 18.32 0.40 -4.42
C ASP A 30 17.22 1.40 -4.79
N ASN A 31 16.55 1.99 -3.79
CA ASN A 31 15.43 2.93 -3.92
C ASN A 31 14.14 2.36 -4.52
N ALA A 32 13.82 1.08 -4.28
CA ALA A 32 12.52 0.52 -4.65
C ALA A 32 11.35 1.27 -3.95
N SER A 33 10.32 1.64 -4.71
CA SER A 33 9.10 2.26 -4.20
C SER A 33 7.88 1.36 -4.38
N CYS A 34 7.00 1.38 -3.37
CA CYS A 34 5.74 0.66 -3.40
C CYS A 34 4.63 1.60 -2.94
N SER A 35 3.69 1.89 -3.84
CA SER A 35 2.56 2.79 -3.60
C SER A 35 1.25 2.06 -3.81
N ALA A 36 0.26 2.32 -2.96
CA ALA A 36 -1.10 1.81 -3.11
C ALA A 36 -2.10 2.96 -3.19
N ILE A 37 -2.96 2.91 -4.21
CA ILE A 37 -4.04 3.86 -4.44
C ILE A 37 -5.30 3.28 -3.83
N PHE A 38 -6.05 4.12 -3.13
CA PHE A 38 -7.32 3.75 -2.50
C PHE A 38 -8.29 4.92 -2.52
N THR A 39 -9.57 4.59 -2.37
CA THR A 39 -10.66 5.55 -2.33
C THR A 39 -11.32 5.60 -0.96
N ARG A 40 -12.23 6.57 -0.76
CA ARG A 40 -13.02 6.67 0.48
C ARG A 40 -13.95 5.47 0.71
N PHE A 41 -14.29 4.73 -0.34
CA PHE A 41 -15.14 3.55 -0.26
C PHE A 41 -14.39 2.33 0.28
N ASP A 42 -13.06 2.33 0.21
CA ASP A 42 -12.22 1.20 0.62
C ASP A 42 -11.84 1.26 2.11
N ASN A 43 -12.55 2.05 2.92
CA ASN A 43 -12.26 2.26 4.34
C ASN A 43 -12.20 0.94 5.13
N LEU A 44 -13.11 0.01 4.85
CA LEU A 44 -13.14 -1.29 5.53
C LEU A 44 -11.92 -2.14 5.19
N GLU A 45 -11.37 -2.01 3.99
CA GLU A 45 -10.14 -2.71 3.58
C GLU A 45 -8.92 -2.01 4.17
N LEU A 46 -8.89 -0.68 4.13
CA LEU A 46 -7.83 0.13 4.71
C LEU A 46 -7.71 -0.10 6.22
N ALA A 47 -8.85 -0.15 6.92
CA ALA A 47 -8.90 -0.41 8.36
C ALA A 47 -8.35 -1.80 8.72
N ARG A 48 -8.47 -2.80 7.83
CA ARG A 48 -7.87 -4.13 8.03
C ARG A 48 -6.35 -4.10 7.96
N ILE A 49 -5.76 -3.16 7.20
CA ILE A 49 -4.31 -3.05 6.98
C ILE A 49 -3.67 -2.14 8.04
N VAL A 50 -4.20 -0.93 8.25
CA VAL A 50 -3.61 0.08 9.16
C VAL A 50 -4.31 0.21 10.51
N GLY A 51 -5.44 -0.46 10.69
CA GLY A 51 -6.33 -0.27 11.84
C GLY A 51 -7.34 0.87 11.63
N SER A 52 -8.46 0.79 12.34
CA SER A 52 -9.60 1.70 12.16
C SER A 52 -9.29 3.17 12.53
N SER A 53 -8.41 3.40 13.50
CA SER A 53 -8.02 4.76 13.92
C SER A 53 -7.17 5.46 12.87
N ARG A 54 -6.17 4.76 12.31
CA ARG A 54 -5.32 5.28 11.23
C ARG A 54 -6.11 5.42 9.93
N SER A 55 -6.98 4.47 9.58
CA SER A 55 -7.78 4.55 8.35
C SER A 55 -8.68 5.79 8.34
N THR A 56 -9.35 6.08 9.45
CA THR A 56 -10.20 7.27 9.59
C THR A 56 -9.39 8.55 9.44
N ARG A 57 -8.20 8.63 10.05
CA ARG A 57 -7.30 9.78 9.91
C ARG A 57 -6.79 9.96 8.48
N MET A 58 -6.50 8.87 7.77
CA MET A 58 -6.05 8.92 6.37
C MET A 58 -7.17 9.41 5.44
N LEU A 59 -8.43 9.01 5.69
CA LEU A 59 -9.57 9.45 4.88
C LEU A 59 -9.99 10.91 5.14
N GLN A 60 -9.73 11.42 6.34
CA GLN A 60 -10.03 12.80 6.74
C GLN A 60 -8.88 13.78 6.49
N SER A 61 -7.69 13.28 6.20
CA SER A 61 -6.51 14.11 5.99
C SER A 61 -6.62 14.89 4.67
N PRO A 62 -6.24 16.19 4.66
CA PRO A 62 -6.18 16.98 3.44
C PRO A 62 -5.04 16.53 2.51
N ASN A 63 -4.03 15.84 3.06
CA ASN A 63 -2.94 15.26 2.28
C ASN A 63 -3.37 13.86 1.82
N HIS A 64 -3.24 13.57 0.53
CA HIS A 64 -3.65 12.30 -0.09
C HIS A 64 -2.52 11.25 -0.17
N THR A 65 -1.33 11.57 0.33
CA THR A 65 -0.17 10.68 0.35
C THR A 65 0.17 10.30 1.77
N PHE A 66 0.28 9.00 2.03
CA PHE A 66 0.59 8.46 3.37
C PHE A 66 1.71 7.45 3.27
N MET A 67 2.65 7.53 4.22
CA MET A 67 3.70 6.55 4.37
C MET A 67 3.26 5.48 5.37
N PHE A 68 3.30 4.22 4.96
CA PHE A 68 3.07 3.09 5.84
C PHE A 68 4.40 2.75 6.54
N CYS A 69 4.50 3.07 7.84
CA CYS A 69 5.60 2.66 8.74
C CYS A 69 5.04 1.78 9.86
#